data_AF-A0A6V8P2B7-F1
#
_entry.id   AF-A0A6V8P2B7-F1
#
_cell.length_a   1.000
_cell.length_b   1.000
_cell.length_c   1.000
_cell.angle_alpha   90.00
_cell.angle_beta   90.00
_cell.angle_gamma   90.00
#
_symmetry.space_group_name_H-M   'P 1'
#
loop_
_entity.id
_entity.type
_entity.pdbx_description
1 polymer ?
#
loop_
_entity_poly.entity_id
_entity_poly.type
_entity_poly.pdbx_seq_one_letter_code
_entity_poly.pdbx_strand_id
1 'polypeptide(L)'
;ILLKIILAQKYGVQPTYVVSPPDLPRMLMESEAALLIGDVALRALYHPQDLLIYDLGEEWKGLTGYPMTYAVWVVRREFAIEKAHLASEVHRSFLKSMTYSQENLEQIAHDAARWEIFSEDFLKDYFSNLEFSFDERYQKGLMLFYEKAKSLGYIAQIPQLEFFST
;
A
#
# COMPACT_ATOMS: atom_id res chain seq x y z
N ILE A 1 10.46 -3.20 -3.81
CA ILE A 1 10.84 -2.45 -5.04
C ILE A 1 10.72 -0.95 -4.82
N LEU A 2 9.58 -0.45 -4.30
CA LEU A 2 9.35 0.97 -4.01
C LEU A 2 10.51 1.63 -3.24
N LEU A 3 10.88 1.09 -2.08
CA LEU A 3 12.03 1.59 -1.29
C LEU A 3 13.29 1.72 -2.14
N LYS A 4 13.59 0.69 -2.96
CA LYS A 4 14.79 0.68 -3.80
C LYS A 4 14.77 1.78 -4.86
N ILE A 5 13.59 2.07 -5.43
CA ILE A 5 13.40 3.20 -6.36
C ILE A 5 13.66 4.53 -5.66
N ILE A 6 13.05 4.73 -4.49
CA ILE A 6 13.18 5.97 -3.71
C ILE A 6 14.63 6.21 -3.31
N LEU A 7 15.28 5.21 -2.73
CA LEU A 7 16.68 5.32 -2.30
C LEU A 7 17.62 5.62 -3.46
N ALA A 8 17.45 4.95 -4.60
CA ALA A 8 18.30 5.17 -5.77
C ALA A 8 18.05 6.53 -6.44
N GLN A 9 16.79 6.96 -6.59
CA GLN A 9 16.44 8.12 -7.41
C GLN A 9 16.26 9.42 -6.62
N LYS A 10 15.74 9.37 -5.40
CA LYS A 10 15.56 10.55 -4.54
C LYS A 10 16.83 10.83 -3.73
N TYR A 11 17.44 9.79 -3.18
CA TYR A 11 18.56 9.91 -2.24
C TYR A 11 19.93 9.57 -2.86
N GLY A 12 19.97 8.95 -4.04
CA GLY A 12 21.23 8.59 -4.69
C GLY A 12 22.01 7.48 -3.99
N VAL A 13 21.37 6.67 -3.14
CA VAL A 13 22.01 5.62 -2.33
C VAL A 13 21.62 4.21 -2.78
N GLN A 14 22.54 3.26 -2.61
CA GLN A 14 22.35 1.85 -2.95
C GLN A 14 22.81 0.98 -1.77
N PRO A 15 21.97 0.79 -0.73
CA PRO A 15 22.36 -0.02 0.42
C PRO A 15 22.35 -1.51 0.07
N THR A 16 22.99 -2.29 0.94
CA THR A 16 22.81 -3.75 0.96
C THR A 16 21.49 -4.08 1.65
N TYR A 17 20.73 -5.01 1.09
CA TYR A 17 19.43 -5.42 1.64
C TYR A 17 19.56 -6.80 2.28
N VAL A 18 19.07 -6.93 3.51
CA VAL A 18 18.90 -8.21 4.21
C VAL A 18 17.40 -8.43 4.41
N VAL A 19 16.94 -9.64 4.10
CA VAL A 19 15.54 -10.03 4.33
C VAL A 19 15.46 -10.74 5.68
N SER A 20 14.56 -10.27 6.53
CA SER A 20 14.34 -10.81 7.87
C SER A 20 12.83 -10.79 8.21
N PRO A 21 12.40 -11.59 9.21
CA PRO A 21 11.05 -11.45 9.77
C PRO A 21 10.80 -10.02 10.27
N PRO A 22 9.54 -9.53 10.23
CA PRO A 22 9.21 -8.15 10.59
C PRO A 22 9.20 -7.97 12.12
N ASP A 23 10.39 -8.01 12.71
CA ASP A 23 10.68 -7.76 14.13
C ASP A 23 11.64 -6.58 14.20
N LEU A 24 11.11 -5.39 14.50
CA LEU A 24 11.88 -4.15 14.42
C LEU A 24 13.14 -4.16 15.30
N PRO A 25 13.10 -4.51 16.60
CA PRO A 25 14.32 -4.62 17.42
C PRO A 25 15.36 -5.55 16.81
N ARG A 26 14.95 -6.73 16.30
CA ARG A 26 15.88 -7.68 15.69
C ARG A 26 16.47 -7.15 14.38
N MET A 27 15.64 -6.53 13.54
CA MET A 27 16.09 -5.91 12.30
C MET A 27 17.16 -4.84 12.57
N LEU A 28 16.99 -4.03 13.62
CA LEU A 28 17.93 -2.97 13.98
C LEU A 28 19.22 -3.47 14.68
N MET A 29 19.25 -4.72 15.14
CA MET A 29 20.52 -5.35 15.58
C MET A 29 21.39 -5.77 14.39
N GLU A 30 20.78 -6.10 13.26
CA GLU A 30 21.47 -6.61 12.06
C GLU A 30 21.65 -5.52 10.97
N SER A 31 20.99 -4.37 11.09
CA SER A 31 20.96 -3.31 10.06
C SER A 31 20.72 -1.92 10.67
N GLU A 32 21.20 -0.89 10.00
CA GLU A 32 21.06 0.51 10.45
C GLU A 32 19.63 1.07 10.28
N ALA A 33 18.81 0.42 9.44
CA ALA A 33 17.44 0.82 9.15
C ALA A 33 16.57 -0.41 8.84
N ALA A 34 15.25 -0.26 9.03
CA ALA A 34 14.26 -1.31 8.80
C ALA A 34 13.14 -0.82 7.87
N LEU A 35 12.68 -1.70 6.97
CA LEU A 35 11.48 -1.50 6.18
C LEU A 35 10.35 -2.37 6.74
N LEU A 36 9.24 -1.73 7.13
CA LEU A 36 8.06 -2.40 7.68
C LEU A 36 6.82 -2.09 6.83
N ILE A 37 5.83 -2.97 6.88
CA ILE A 37 4.50 -2.78 6.27
C ILE A 37 3.41 -3.30 7.22
N GLY A 38 2.16 -2.90 6.97
CA GLY A 38 0.99 -3.37 7.71
C GLY A 38 1.08 -3.06 9.20
N ASP A 39 0.49 -3.92 10.03
CA ASP A 39 0.33 -3.68 11.46
C ASP A 39 1.66 -3.51 12.18
N VAL A 40 2.75 -4.14 11.72
CA VAL A 40 4.07 -3.97 12.33
C VAL A 40 4.57 -2.53 12.15
N ALA A 41 4.34 -1.94 10.97
CA ALA A 41 4.65 -0.52 10.73
C ALA A 41 3.74 0.40 11.56
N LEU A 42 2.45 0.07 11.66
CA LEU A 42 1.51 0.83 12.48
C LEU A 42 1.86 0.80 13.97
N ARG A 43 2.30 -0.35 14.49
CA ARG A 43 2.77 -0.48 15.87
C ARG A 43 4.01 0.38 16.13
N ALA A 44 4.94 0.44 15.18
CA ALA A 44 6.11 1.31 15.27
C ALA A 44 5.74 2.80 15.21
N LEU A 45 4.70 3.17 14.46
CA LEU A 45 4.16 4.54 14.42
C LEU A 45 3.40 4.92 15.70
N TYR A 46 2.64 3.98 16.27
CA TYR A 46 1.84 4.19 17.48
C TYR A 46 2.70 4.36 18.74
N HIS A 47 3.81 3.63 18.79
CA HIS A 47 4.82 3.75 19.84
C HIS A 47 6.17 4.12 19.22
N PRO A 48 6.32 5.39 18.79
CA PRO A 48 7.56 5.81 18.16
C PRO A 48 8.70 5.67 19.17
N GLN A 49 9.73 4.96 18.75
CA GLN A 49 11.02 4.99 19.43
C GLN A 49 11.77 6.26 19.00
N ASP A 50 12.98 6.48 19.53
CA ASP A 50 13.90 7.53 19.07
C ASP A 50 14.49 7.19 17.68
N LEU A 51 13.61 6.95 16.70
CA LEU A 51 13.92 6.56 15.33
C LEU A 51 13.39 7.61 14.35
N LEU A 52 14.12 7.82 13.26
CA LEU A 52 13.61 8.57 12.12
C LEU A 52 12.64 7.68 11.34
N ILE A 53 11.41 8.15 11.16
CA ILE A 53 10.36 7.43 10.44
C ILE A 53 10.08 8.14 9.12
N TYR A 54 10.13 7.37 8.03
CA TYR A 54 9.84 7.84 6.68
C TYR A 54 8.62 7.10 6.13
N ASP A 55 7.60 7.84 5.72
CA ASP A 55 6.44 7.28 5.00
C ASP A 55 6.79 7.10 3.52
N LEU A 56 6.77 5.86 3.02
CA LEU A 56 7.13 5.60 1.62
C LEU A 56 6.15 6.18 0.60
N GLY A 57 4.89 6.39 0.98
CA GLY A 57 3.89 7.05 0.15
C GLY A 57 4.17 8.55 0.04
N GLU A 58 4.55 9.20 1.14
CA GLU A 58 5.00 10.59 1.14
C GLU A 58 6.30 10.75 0.33
N GLU A 59 7.26 9.86 0.55
CA GLU A 59 8.53 9.83 -0.16
C GLU A 59 8.36 9.67 -1.67
N TRP A 60 7.46 8.76 -2.06
CA TRP A 60 7.06 8.56 -3.46
C TRP A 60 6.40 9.81 -4.05
N LYS A 61 5.46 10.42 -3.32
CA LYS A 61 4.79 11.64 -3.74
C LYS A 61 5.76 12.80 -3.88
N GLY A 62 6.74 12.92 -3.00
CA GLY A 62 7.81 13.91 -3.10
C GLY A 62 8.72 13.69 -4.32
N LEU A 63 9.00 12.43 -4.67
CA LEU A 63 9.80 12.08 -5.85
C LEU A 63 9.03 12.28 -7.17
N THR A 64 7.72 12.06 -7.19
CA THR A 64 6.96 11.90 -8.45
C THR A 64 5.81 12.88 -8.65
N GLY A 65 5.29 13.47 -7.59
CA GLY A 65 4.04 14.23 -7.58
C GLY A 65 2.76 13.37 -7.62
N TYR A 66 2.87 12.05 -7.78
CA TYR A 66 1.75 11.11 -7.87
C TYR A 66 1.58 10.31 -6.58
N PRO A 67 0.35 9.85 -6.26
CA PRO A 67 0.14 8.94 -5.16
C PRO A 67 0.72 7.55 -5.47
N MET A 68 0.95 6.75 -4.43
CA MET A 68 1.39 5.36 -4.55
C MET A 68 0.19 4.40 -4.53
N THR A 69 0.14 3.44 -5.46
CA THR A 69 -0.84 2.34 -5.43
C THR A 69 -0.17 1.07 -4.90
N TYR A 70 -0.53 0.63 -3.68
CA TYR A 70 0.08 -0.54 -3.05
C TYR A 70 -0.55 -1.87 -3.46
N ALA A 71 -1.86 -1.88 -3.71
CA ALA A 71 -2.61 -3.07 -4.07
C ALA A 71 -3.80 -2.71 -4.98
N VAL A 72 -4.21 -3.67 -5.80
CA VAL A 72 -5.42 -3.62 -6.61
C VAL A 72 -6.14 -4.97 -6.50
N TRP A 73 -7.47 -4.95 -6.59
CA TRP A 73 -8.24 -6.16 -6.77
C TRP A 73 -8.18 -6.58 -8.24
N VAL A 74 -7.82 -7.84 -8.49
CA VAL A 74 -7.70 -8.39 -9.84
C VAL A 74 -8.50 -9.66 -9.97
N VAL A 75 -9.08 -9.86 -11.16
CA VAL A 75 -9.77 -11.08 -11.55
C VAL A 75 -9.00 -11.74 -12.67
N ARG A 76 -8.90 -13.08 -12.65
CA ARG A 76 -8.27 -13.83 -13.74
C ARG A 76 -9.08 -13.65 -15.01
N ARG A 77 -8.42 -13.38 -16.14
CA ARG A 77 -9.09 -13.06 -17.41
C ARG A 77 -10.07 -14.15 -17.84
N GLU A 78 -9.69 -15.42 -17.68
CA GLU A 78 -10.53 -16.56 -18.06
C GLU A 78 -11.82 -16.57 -17.23
N PHE A 79 -11.73 -16.32 -15.92
CA PHE A 79 -12.89 -16.25 -15.05
C PHE A 79 -13.79 -15.05 -15.37
N ALA A 80 -13.19 -13.88 -15.64
CA ALA A 80 -13.92 -12.68 -16.01
C ALA A 80 -14.75 -12.86 -17.30
N ILE A 81 -14.25 -13.68 -18.25
CA ILE A 81 -14.94 -13.99 -19.50
C ILE A 81 -15.98 -15.10 -19.29
N GLU A 82 -15.58 -16.23 -18.71
CA GLU A 82 -16.44 -17.42 -18.60
C GLU A 82 -17.55 -17.26 -17.56
N LYS A 83 -17.31 -16.46 -16.52
CA LYS A 83 -18.20 -16.25 -15.37
C LYS A 83 -18.45 -14.77 -15.12
N ALA A 84 -18.62 -13.98 -16.18
CA ALA A 84 -18.81 -12.54 -16.12
C ALA A 84 -19.87 -12.09 -15.09
N HIS A 85 -21.03 -12.77 -15.04
CA HIS A 85 -22.06 -12.45 -14.06
C HIS A 85 -21.59 -12.58 -12.60
N LEU A 86 -20.83 -13.62 -12.27
CA LEU A 86 -20.26 -13.79 -10.92
C LEU A 86 -19.19 -12.75 -10.63
N ALA A 87 -18.33 -12.45 -11.60
CA ALA A 87 -17.33 -11.39 -11.46
C ALA A 87 -17.99 -10.02 -11.19
N SER A 88 -19.05 -9.68 -11.92
CA SER A 88 -19.83 -8.45 -11.70
C SER A 88 -20.54 -8.45 -10.34
N GLU A 89 -21.05 -9.59 -9.88
CA GLU A 89 -21.69 -9.70 -8.57
C GLU A 89 -20.70 -9.49 -7.42
N VAL A 90 -19.52 -10.11 -7.51
CA VAL A 90 -18.42 -9.92 -6.56
C VAL A 90 -17.97 -8.47 -6.56
N HIS A 91 -17.72 -7.88 -7.73
CA HIS A 91 -17.32 -6.47 -7.86
C HIS A 91 -18.34 -5.53 -7.20
N ARG A 92 -19.63 -5.70 -7.51
CA ARG A 92 -20.70 -4.90 -6.91
C ARG A 92 -20.79 -5.08 -5.39
N SER A 93 -20.60 -6.30 -4.90
CA SER A 93 -20.60 -6.57 -3.46
C SER A 93 -19.42 -5.90 -2.76
N PHE A 94 -18.22 -5.95 -3.34
CA PHE A 94 -17.06 -5.24 -2.85
C PHE A 94 -17.27 -3.72 -2.80
N LEU A 95 -17.82 -3.12 -3.86
CA LEU A 95 -18.11 -1.68 -3.87
C LEU A 95 -19.10 -1.29 -2.76
N LYS A 96 -20.17 -2.08 -2.57
CA LYS A 96 -21.13 -1.84 -1.48
C LYS A 96 -20.48 -1.95 -0.10
N SER A 97 -19.65 -2.97 0.12
CA SER A 97 -18.92 -3.14 1.38
C SER A 97 -17.93 -1.99 1.62
N MET A 98 -17.26 -1.51 0.57
CA MET A 98 -16.33 -0.39 0.65
C MET A 98 -17.06 0.90 1.01
N THR A 99 -18.15 1.23 0.31
CA THR A 99 -18.99 2.40 0.62
C THR A 99 -19.50 2.34 2.06
N TYR A 100 -20.03 1.19 2.48
CA TYR A 100 -20.45 1.00 3.87
C TYR A 100 -19.32 1.27 4.86
N SER A 101 -18.11 0.78 4.58
CA SER A 101 -16.96 0.97 5.47
C SER A 101 -16.56 2.44 5.61
N GLN A 102 -16.66 3.22 4.52
CA GLN A 102 -16.35 4.64 4.52
C GLN A 102 -17.43 5.45 5.27
N GLU A 103 -18.70 5.08 5.10
CA GLU A 103 -19.83 5.74 5.78
C GLU A 103 -19.90 5.41 7.28
N ASN A 104 -19.30 4.29 7.71
CA ASN A 104 -19.36 3.80 9.09
C ASN A 104 -17.97 3.74 9.75
N LEU A 105 -17.04 4.57 9.29
CA LEU A 105 -15.63 4.54 9.72
C LEU A 105 -15.48 4.69 11.24
N GLU A 106 -16.27 5.55 11.88
CA GLU A 106 -16.20 5.76 13.33
C GLU A 106 -16.55 4.48 14.10
N GLN A 107 -17.64 3.81 13.71
CA GLN A 107 -18.06 2.57 14.34
C GLN A 107 -17.03 1.46 14.12
N ILE A 108 -16.45 1.37 12.92
CA ILE A 108 -15.42 0.37 12.61
C ILE A 108 -14.17 0.59 13.45
N ALA A 109 -13.71 1.84 13.60
CA ALA A 109 -12.57 2.17 14.44
C ALA A 109 -12.84 1.87 15.92
N HIS A 110 -14.04 2.20 16.41
CA HIS A 110 -14.48 1.87 17.77
C HIS A 110 -14.44 0.36 18.03
N ASP A 111 -15.04 -0.42 17.13
CA ASP A 111 -15.09 -1.88 17.28
C ASP A 111 -13.71 -2.53 17.17
N ALA A 112 -12.84 -2.03 16.28
CA ALA A 112 -11.48 -2.51 16.14
C ALA A 112 -10.60 -2.20 17.37
N ALA A 113 -10.74 -1.01 17.96
CA ALA A 113 -9.99 -0.60 19.16
C ALA A 113 -10.27 -1.47 20.40
N ARG A 114 -11.35 -2.26 20.39
CA ARG A 114 -11.67 -3.22 21.47
C ARG A 114 -10.77 -4.46 21.46
N TRP A 115 -10.15 -4.77 20.32
CA TRP A 115 -9.37 -6.00 20.11
C TRP A 115 -7.92 -5.72 19.74
N GLU A 116 -7.65 -4.54 19.20
CA GLU A 116 -6.31 -4.10 18.82
C GLU A 116 -5.64 -3.28 19.91
N ILE A 117 -4.32 -3.11 19.80
CA ILE A 117 -3.56 -2.27 20.74
C ILE A 117 -3.73 -0.76 20.48
N PHE A 118 -4.32 -0.40 19.34
CA PHE A 118 -4.44 0.97 18.87
C PHE A 118 -5.65 1.64 19.50
N SER A 119 -5.54 2.93 19.85
CA SER A 119 -6.68 3.72 20.28
C SER A 119 -7.68 3.94 19.13
N GLU A 120 -8.95 4.15 19.48
CA GLU A 120 -10.00 4.50 18.52
C GLU A 120 -9.59 5.70 17.66
N ASP A 121 -9.11 6.79 18.27
CA ASP A 121 -8.66 7.99 17.54
C ASP A 121 -7.55 7.69 16.54
N PHE A 122 -6.56 6.85 16.92
CA PHE A 122 -5.48 6.47 16.02
C PHE A 122 -6.00 5.65 14.83
N LEU A 123 -6.92 4.72 15.06
CA LEU A 123 -7.54 3.93 13.99
C LEU A 123 -8.43 4.79 13.09
N LYS A 124 -9.17 5.76 13.63
CA LYS A 124 -9.94 6.72 12.83
C LYS A 124 -9.03 7.51 11.90
N ASP A 125 -7.96 8.07 12.45
CA ASP A 125 -6.97 8.83 11.67
C ASP A 125 -6.34 7.93 10.61
N TYR A 126 -5.90 6.73 10.97
CA TYR A 126 -5.29 5.79 10.02
C TYR A 126 -6.24 5.41 8.89
N PHE A 127 -7.46 4.96 9.19
CA PHE A 127 -8.44 4.55 8.18
C PHE A 127 -8.88 5.71 7.29
N SER A 128 -8.96 6.93 7.83
CA SER A 128 -9.33 8.12 7.04
C SER A 128 -8.26 8.53 6.02
N ASN A 129 -7.00 8.13 6.24
CA ASN A 129 -5.89 8.38 5.33
C ASN A 129 -5.74 7.31 4.23
N LEU A 130 -6.50 6.22 4.29
CA LEU A 130 -6.51 5.20 3.25
C LEU A 130 -7.38 5.65 2.08
N GLU A 131 -6.79 5.71 0.88
CA GLU A 131 -7.52 5.95 -0.36
C GLU A 131 -7.78 4.64 -1.10
N PHE A 132 -9.05 4.39 -1.43
CA PHE A 132 -9.52 3.15 -2.06
C PHE A 132 -10.00 3.35 -3.50
N SER A 133 -10.04 4.59 -3.99
CA SER A 133 -10.28 4.86 -5.41
C SER A 133 -9.08 4.46 -6.27
N PHE A 134 -9.36 4.15 -7.53
CA PHE A 134 -8.35 3.84 -8.53
C PHE A 134 -8.62 4.64 -9.80
N ASP A 135 -8.72 5.96 -9.63
CA ASP A 135 -8.96 6.93 -10.69
C ASP A 135 -7.74 7.09 -11.63
N GLU A 136 -7.84 7.96 -12.63
CA GLU A 136 -6.74 8.23 -13.56
C GLU A 136 -5.44 8.68 -12.88
N ARG A 137 -5.53 9.38 -11.74
CA ARG A 137 -4.36 9.87 -11.00
C ARG A 137 -3.62 8.70 -10.35
N TYR A 138 -4.35 7.77 -9.73
CA TYR A 138 -3.78 6.54 -9.17
C TYR A 138 -3.25 5.60 -10.26
N GLN A 139 -3.96 5.47 -11.37
CA GLN A 139 -3.51 4.70 -12.53
C GLN A 139 -2.19 5.25 -13.09
N LYS A 140 -2.08 6.59 -13.26
CA LYS A 140 -0.82 7.24 -13.67
C LYS A 140 0.31 6.98 -12.66
N GLY A 141 0.01 7.06 -11.36
CA GLY A 141 0.97 6.73 -10.31
C GLY A 141 1.49 5.28 -10.40
N LEU A 142 0.59 4.32 -10.62
CA LEU A 142 0.95 2.91 -10.81
C LEU A 142 1.78 2.68 -12.07
N MET A 143 1.41 3.31 -13.20
CA MET A 143 2.18 3.21 -14.44
C MET A 143 3.59 3.79 -14.28
N LEU A 144 3.73 4.93 -13.61
CA LEU A 144 5.03 5.52 -13.30
C LEU A 144 5.89 4.63 -12.39
N PHE A 145 5.26 3.93 -11.43
CA PHE A 145 5.95 2.90 -10.64
C PHE A 145 6.51 1.78 -11.53
N TYR A 146 5.71 1.25 -12.48
CA TYR A 146 6.19 0.24 -13.41
C TYR A 146 7.31 0.73 -14.32
N GLU A 147 7.22 1.97 -14.82
CA GLU A 147 8.28 2.58 -15.63
C GLU A 147 9.61 2.65 -14.87
N LYS A 148 9.58 3.13 -13.62
CA LYS A 148 10.76 3.22 -12.76
C LYS A 148 11.27 1.85 -12.33
N ALA A 149 10.37 0.89 -12.07
CA ALA A 149 10.76 -0.48 -11.77
C ALA A 149 11.47 -1.13 -12.97
N LYS A 150 10.98 -0.90 -14.19
CA LYS A 150 11.59 -1.39 -15.43
C LYS A 150 12.94 -0.74 -15.69
N SER A 151 13.07 0.58 -15.51
CA SER A 151 14.35 1.28 -15.73
C SER A 151 15.47 0.81 -14.80
N LEU A 152 15.11 0.31 -13.62
CA LEU A 152 16.02 -0.33 -12.66
C LEU A 152 16.12 -1.85 -12.81
N GLY A 153 15.49 -2.45 -13.83
CA GLY A 153 15.57 -3.87 -14.12
C GLY A 153 14.78 -4.80 -13.20
N TYR A 154 13.84 -4.28 -12.39
CA TYR A 154 13.02 -5.10 -11.49
C TYR A 154 11.87 -5.83 -12.18
N ILE A 155 11.45 -5.37 -13.37
CA ILE A 155 10.45 -6.03 -14.21
C ILE A 155 10.92 -6.03 -15.66
N ALA A 156 10.60 -7.08 -16.42
CA ALA A 156 10.98 -7.20 -17.82
C ALA A 156 10.19 -6.26 -18.74
N GLN A 157 8.90 -6.10 -18.45
CA GLN A 157 7.97 -5.29 -19.24
C GLN A 157 7.00 -4.53 -18.34
N ILE A 158 6.50 -3.40 -18.85
CA ILE A 158 5.45 -2.62 -18.18
C ILE A 158 4.12 -3.31 -18.47
N PRO A 159 3.36 -3.74 -17.46
CA PRO A 159 2.03 -4.30 -17.65
C PRO A 159 1.07 -3.27 -18.27
N GLN A 160 0.15 -3.73 -19.12
CA GLN A 160 -1.00 -2.95 -19.54
C GLN A 160 -2.11 -3.09 -18.49
N LEU A 161 -2.81 -1.99 -18.20
CA LEU A 161 -3.99 -2.03 -17.34
C LEU A 161 -5.20 -2.39 -18.21
N GLU A 162 -5.84 -3.51 -17.87
CA GLU A 162 -7.10 -3.95 -18.46
C GLU A 162 -8.16 -3.95 -17.35
N PHE A 163 -9.32 -3.37 -17.67
CA PHE A 163 -10.41 -3.23 -16.71
C PHE A 163 -11.56 -4.17 -17.08
N PHE A 164 -12.06 -4.88 -16.08
CA PHE A 164 -13.28 -5.67 -16.24
C PHE A 164 -14.47 -4.72 -16.42
N SER A 165 -15.12 -4.80 -17.58
CA SER A 165 -16.34 -4.03 -17.86
C SER A 165 -17.53 -4.72 -17.20
N THR A 166 -18.10 -4.08 -16.18
CA THR A 166 -19.38 -4.49 -15.57
C THR A 166 -20.59 -3.99 -16.33
#